data_AF-A0A2S2N742-F1
#
_entry.id   AF-A0A2S2N742-F1
#
_cell.length_a   1.000
_cell.length_b   1.000
_cell.length_c   1.000
_cell.angle_alpha   90.00
_cell.angle_beta   90.00
_cell.angle_gamma   90.00
#
_symmetry.space_group_name_H-M   'P 1'
#
loop_
_entity.id
_entity.type
_entity.pdbx_description
1 polymer ?
#
loop_
_entity_poly.entity_id
_entity_poly.type
_entity_poly.pdbx_seq_one_letter_code
_entity_poly.pdbx_strand_id
1 'polypeptide(L)'
;SKKILFVGIRNRFCVICQRAKNKKLNPPEHTCFLNWKKGATSMEADGVADGFKQSLEMHGLKYNKLIGDGDSSVTKRLAEIMPYGPRLPVIKIECRNHLLRNYGTKLVAMTLNTKYPISLRKHLK
;
A
#
# COMPACT_ATOMS: atom_id res chain seq x y z
N SER A 1 6.57 23.87 1.67
CA SER A 1 6.40 22.43 1.39
C SER A 1 5.03 21.99 1.88
N LYS A 2 4.06 21.74 0.99
CA LYS A 2 2.73 21.17 1.30
C LYS A 2 2.50 19.98 0.36
N LYS A 3 3.24 18.89 0.57
CA LYS A 3 3.19 17.71 -0.31
C LYS A 3 2.20 16.63 0.15
N ILE A 4 1.82 16.65 1.43
CA ILE A 4 0.94 15.65 2.03
C ILE A 4 -0.49 16.21 2.04
N LEU A 5 -1.41 15.50 1.38
CA LEU A 5 -2.83 15.88 1.29
C LEU A 5 -3.74 15.11 2.27
N PHE A 6 -3.28 13.95 2.74
CA PHE A 6 -4.07 13.07 3.59
C PHE A 6 -3.17 12.15 4.41
N VAL A 7 -3.59 11.85 5.65
CA VAL A 7 -2.94 10.86 6.53
C VAL A 7 -4.01 9.96 7.13
N GLY A 8 -4.07 8.71 6.69
CA GLY A 8 -4.93 7.68 7.26
C GLY A 8 -4.18 6.83 8.27
N ILE A 9 -4.42 7.02 9.57
CA ILE A 9 -3.76 6.23 10.61
C ILE A 9 -4.49 4.91 10.80
N ARG A 10 -3.77 3.80 10.56
CA ARG A 10 -4.19 2.44 10.93
C ARG A 10 -3.21 1.90 11.96
N ASN A 11 -3.70 1.35 13.06
CA ASN A 11 -2.90 0.78 14.11
C ASN A 11 -3.50 -0.54 14.60
N ARG A 12 -2.67 -1.59 14.56
CA ARG A 12 -3.02 -2.97 14.94
C ARG A 12 -2.47 -3.38 16.30
N PHE A 13 -1.73 -2.49 16.96
CA PHE A 13 -1.00 -2.82 18.19
C PHE A 13 -1.24 -1.76 19.26
N CYS A 14 -1.59 -2.23 20.45
CA CYS A 14 -1.57 -1.44 21.66
C CYS A 14 -0.81 -2.23 22.72
N VAL A 15 0.23 -1.61 23.29
CA VAL A 15 1.08 -2.27 24.29
C VAL A 15 0.29 -2.64 25.56
N ILE A 16 -0.65 -1.79 25.97
CA ILE A 16 -1.49 -2.01 27.15
C ILE A 16 -2.44 -3.19 26.91
N CYS A 17 -3.14 -3.20 25.77
CA CYS A 17 -3.98 -4.33 25.37
C CYS A 17 -3.19 -5.63 25.23
N GLN A 18 -2.01 -5.58 24.62
CA GLN A 18 -1.19 -6.78 24.41
C GLN A 18 -0.71 -7.37 25.73
N ARG A 19 -0.25 -6.53 26.66
CA ARG A 19 0.20 -6.98 28.00
C ARG A 19 -0.95 -7.59 28.79
N ALA A 20 -2.12 -6.98 28.77
CA ALA A 20 -3.32 -7.51 29.43
C ALA A 20 -3.72 -8.87 28.84
N LYS A 21 -3.74 -8.98 27.50
CA LYS A 21 -3.99 -10.23 26.79
C LYS A 21 -3.00 -11.34 27.16
N ASN A 22 -1.71 -11.03 27.23
CA ASN A 22 -0.67 -11.99 27.64
C ASN A 22 -0.88 -12.49 29.08
N LYS A 23 -1.40 -11.64 29.96
CA LYS A 23 -1.73 -11.99 31.36
C LYS A 23 -3.13 -12.58 31.54
N LYS A 24 -3.92 -12.74 30.46
CA LYS A 24 -5.34 -13.12 30.49
C LYS A 24 -6.20 -12.21 31.39
N LEU A 25 -5.84 -10.93 31.46
CA LEU A 25 -6.56 -9.90 32.20
C LEU A 25 -7.23 -8.94 31.23
N ASN A 26 -8.24 -8.21 31.75
CA ASN A 26 -8.79 -7.07 31.03
C ASN A 26 -7.79 -5.92 31.01
N PRO A 27 -7.67 -5.19 29.88
CA PRO A 27 -6.80 -4.02 29.82
C PRO A 27 -7.28 -2.95 30.81
N PRO A 28 -6.36 -2.30 31.55
CA PRO A 28 -6.71 -1.14 32.36
C PRO A 28 -7.24 -0.01 31.47
N GLU A 29 -7.95 0.95 32.08
CA GLU A 29 -8.42 2.14 31.37
C GLU A 29 -7.25 2.88 30.74
N HIS A 30 -7.35 3.13 29.43
CA HIS A 30 -6.33 3.86 28.66
C HIS A 30 -6.91 4.35 27.33
N THR A 31 -6.24 5.32 26.72
CA THR A 31 -6.53 5.74 25.34
C THR A 31 -6.01 4.70 24.36
N CYS A 32 -6.90 3.83 23.88
CA CYS A 32 -6.55 2.78 22.93
C CYS A 32 -6.64 3.30 21.50
N PHE A 33 -5.51 3.34 20.80
CA PHE A 33 -5.46 3.71 19.38
C PHE A 33 -5.61 2.51 18.43
N LEU A 34 -6.00 1.33 18.93
CA LEU A 34 -6.17 0.14 18.11
C LEU A 34 -7.44 0.27 17.26
N ASN A 35 -7.25 0.58 15.98
CA ASN A 35 -8.33 0.81 15.02
C ASN A 35 -8.26 -0.11 13.80
N TRP A 36 -7.31 -1.05 13.78
CA TRP A 36 -7.12 -2.00 12.68
C TRP A 36 -7.10 -3.45 13.16
N LYS A 37 -7.98 -4.27 12.57
CA LYS A 37 -8.12 -5.70 12.90
C LYS A 37 -7.71 -6.65 11.76
N LYS A 38 -7.56 -6.14 10.54
CA LYS A 38 -7.17 -6.94 9.36
C LYS A 38 -5.65 -7.09 9.28
N GLY A 39 -5.17 -7.80 8.25
CA GLY A 39 -3.73 -7.96 7.99
C GLY A 39 -3.01 -6.63 7.80
N ALA A 40 -1.73 -6.56 8.20
CA ALA A 40 -0.93 -5.34 8.05
C ALA A 40 -0.78 -4.92 6.58
N THR A 41 -0.72 -5.89 5.67
CA THR A 41 -0.64 -5.67 4.22
C THR A 41 -1.84 -4.90 3.67
N SER A 42 -2.98 -4.89 4.36
CA SER A 42 -4.19 -4.16 3.93
C SER A 42 -4.31 -2.75 4.52
N MET A 43 -3.39 -2.33 5.40
CA MET A 43 -3.43 -1.02 6.06
C MET A 43 -3.20 0.12 5.06
N GLU A 44 -2.25 -0.06 4.15
CA GLU A 44 -1.96 0.92 3.11
C GLU A 44 -3.15 1.12 2.17
N ALA A 45 -3.68 0.02 1.62
CA ALA A 45 -4.84 0.06 0.72
C ALA A 45 -6.05 0.74 1.36
N ASP A 46 -6.29 0.50 2.65
CA ASP A 46 -7.39 1.16 3.37
C ASP A 46 -7.11 2.63 3.66
N GLY A 47 -5.89 2.99 4.06
CA GLY A 47 -5.49 4.38 4.28
C GLY A 47 -5.58 5.23 3.01
N VAL A 48 -5.15 4.69 1.86
CA VAL A 48 -5.28 5.37 0.57
C VAL A 48 -6.76 5.48 0.16
N ALA A 49 -7.53 4.40 0.30
CA ALA A 49 -8.96 4.40 -0.01
C ALA A 49 -9.74 5.45 0.82
N ASP A 50 -9.38 5.60 2.10
CA ASP A 50 -9.93 6.62 2.98
C ASP A 50 -9.61 8.05 2.48
N GLY A 51 -8.36 8.29 2.06
CA GLY A 51 -7.98 9.57 1.48
C GLY A 51 -8.70 9.90 0.18
N PHE A 52 -8.99 8.90 -0.66
CA PHE A 52 -9.81 9.10 -1.85
C PHE A 52 -11.27 9.42 -1.50
N LYS A 53 -11.85 8.76 -0.49
CA LYS A 53 -13.21 9.07 -0.04
C LYS A 53 -13.34 10.49 0.50
N GLN A 54 -12.38 10.92 1.32
CA GLN A 54 -12.41 12.24 1.96
C GLN A 54 -11.96 13.37 1.03
N SER A 55 -11.38 13.06 -0.14
CA SER A 55 -10.83 14.06 -1.06
C SER A 55 -11.80 15.17 -1.46
N LEU A 56 -13.08 14.83 -1.67
CA LEU A 56 -14.09 15.79 -2.08
C LEU A 56 -14.46 16.74 -0.94
N GLU A 57 -14.59 16.22 0.28
CA GLU A 57 -14.92 17.01 1.46
C GLU A 57 -13.74 17.89 1.90
N MET A 58 -12.53 17.32 1.92
CA MET A 58 -11.33 18.01 2.39
C MET A 58 -10.80 19.03 1.38
N HIS A 59 -10.87 18.72 0.09
CA HIS A 59 -10.17 19.46 -0.97
C HIS A 59 -11.07 19.91 -2.12
N GLY A 60 -12.34 19.49 -2.18
CA GLY A 60 -13.23 19.79 -3.31
C GLY A 60 -12.82 19.10 -4.62
N LEU A 61 -11.97 18.07 -4.56
CA LEU A 61 -11.37 17.44 -5.74
C LEU A 61 -11.70 15.95 -5.81
N LYS A 62 -11.76 15.42 -7.04
CA LYS A 62 -11.85 13.98 -7.32
C LYS A 62 -10.56 13.50 -7.98
N TYR A 63 -10.00 12.41 -7.49
CA TYR A 63 -8.77 11.84 -8.02
C TYR A 63 -9.07 10.68 -8.98
N ASN A 64 -8.82 10.84 -10.28
CA ASN A 64 -9.11 9.78 -11.27
C ASN A 64 -7.91 8.87 -11.59
N LYS A 65 -6.73 9.17 -11.03
CA LYS A 65 -5.49 8.43 -11.29
C LYS A 65 -4.79 8.10 -9.98
N LEU A 66 -4.23 6.90 -9.91
CA LEU A 66 -3.36 6.44 -8.83
C LEU A 66 -1.98 6.13 -9.43
N ILE A 67 -0.92 6.77 -8.95
CA ILE A 67 0.45 6.37 -9.30
C ILE A 67 0.94 5.43 -8.21
N GLY A 68 1.11 4.16 -8.54
CA GLY A 68 1.49 3.11 -7.59
C GLY A 68 2.70 2.32 -8.07
N ASP A 69 3.29 1.52 -7.18
CA ASP A 69 4.24 0.49 -7.58
C ASP A 69 3.52 -0.72 -8.19
N GLY A 70 4.20 -1.86 -8.32
CA GLY A 70 3.62 -3.08 -8.90
C GLY A 70 2.53 -3.74 -8.04
N ASP A 71 2.23 -3.26 -6.83
CA ASP A 71 1.20 -3.85 -5.98
C ASP A 71 -0.21 -3.51 -6.49
N SER A 72 -1.12 -4.48 -6.42
CA SER A 72 -2.50 -4.35 -6.88
C SER A 72 -3.52 -4.15 -5.76
N SER A 73 -3.10 -4.21 -4.49
CA SER A 73 -4.03 -4.19 -3.35
C SER A 73 -4.79 -2.87 -3.25
N VAL A 74 -4.10 -1.74 -3.45
CA VAL A 74 -4.70 -0.40 -3.45
C VAL A 74 -5.68 -0.24 -4.60
N THR A 75 -5.28 -0.64 -5.80
CA THR A 75 -6.12 -0.50 -7.01
C THR A 75 -7.38 -1.36 -6.89
N LYS A 76 -7.24 -2.61 -6.42
CA LYS A 76 -8.39 -3.48 -6.13
C LYS A 76 -9.32 -2.81 -5.12
N ARG A 77 -8.77 -2.27 -4.03
CA ARG A 77 -9.58 -1.62 -3.00
C ARG A 77 -10.34 -0.41 -3.53
N LEU A 78 -9.71 0.43 -4.34
CA LEU A 78 -10.35 1.59 -4.98
C LEU A 78 -11.43 1.19 -5.99
N ALA A 79 -11.22 0.09 -6.73
CA ALA A 79 -12.22 -0.48 -7.63
C ALA A 79 -13.43 -1.07 -6.86
N GLU A 80 -13.23 -1.61 -5.65
CA GLU A 80 -14.33 -2.08 -4.80
C GLU A 80 -15.15 -0.92 -4.23
N ILE A 81 -14.49 0.14 -3.76
CA ILE A 81 -15.18 1.24 -3.06
C ILE A 81 -15.73 2.31 -4.00
N MET A 82 -15.26 2.36 -5.26
CA MET A 82 -15.67 3.32 -6.30
C MET A 82 -15.96 4.72 -5.73
N PRO A 83 -14.95 5.42 -5.19
CA PRO A 83 -15.15 6.60 -4.33
C PRO A 83 -15.94 7.73 -4.98
N TYR A 84 -15.97 7.77 -6.32
CA TYR A 84 -16.67 8.78 -7.10
C TYR A 84 -17.75 8.20 -8.04
N GLY A 85 -18.14 6.94 -7.83
CA GLY A 85 -19.13 6.23 -8.63
C GLY A 85 -18.62 5.67 -9.96
N PRO A 86 -19.47 4.92 -10.69
CA PRO A 86 -19.07 4.15 -11.88
C PRO A 86 -18.63 5.00 -13.07
N ARG A 87 -19.02 6.28 -13.12
CA ARG A 87 -18.66 7.20 -14.22
C ARG A 87 -17.23 7.73 -14.10
N LEU A 88 -16.58 7.59 -12.94
CA LEU A 88 -15.23 8.07 -12.70
C LEU A 88 -14.39 7.01 -11.95
N PRO A 89 -14.05 5.89 -12.61
CA PRO A 89 -13.17 4.88 -12.05
C PRO A 89 -11.75 5.46 -11.86
N VAL A 90 -11.06 5.00 -10.81
CA VAL A 90 -9.66 5.35 -10.59
C VAL A 90 -8.76 4.44 -11.42
N ILE A 91 -7.91 5.03 -12.26
CA ILE A 91 -7.00 4.30 -13.14
C ILE A 91 -5.61 4.25 -12.52
N LYS A 92 -5.04 3.05 -12.40
CA LYS A 92 -3.65 2.86 -11.96
C LYS A 92 -2.68 3.24 -13.09
N ILE A 93 -1.64 3.96 -12.72
CA ILE A 93 -0.45 4.23 -13.53
C ILE A 93 0.75 3.66 -12.78
N GLU A 94 1.51 2.81 -13.47
CA GLU A 94 2.72 2.22 -12.89
C GLU A 94 3.81 3.28 -12.70
N CYS A 95 4.44 3.26 -11.52
CA CYS A 95 5.55 4.14 -11.21
C CYS A 95 6.78 3.76 -12.04
N ARG A 96 7.22 4.65 -12.94
CA ARG A 96 8.42 4.46 -13.79
C ARG A 96 9.65 4.00 -13.01
N ASN A 97 9.90 4.59 -11.85
CA ASN A 97 11.07 4.25 -11.03
C ASN A 97 10.99 2.82 -10.50
N HIS A 98 9.81 2.39 -10.04
CA HIS A 98 9.59 1.01 -9.60
C HIS A 98 9.68 0.04 -10.78
N LEU A 99 9.13 0.39 -11.93
CA LEU A 99 9.21 -0.41 -13.16
C LEU A 99 10.67 -0.66 -13.56
N LEU A 100 11.49 0.39 -13.64
CA LEU A 100 12.90 0.29 -14.01
C LEU A 100 13.71 -0.50 -12.98
N ARG A 101 13.45 -0.29 -11.68
CA ARG A 101 14.10 -1.07 -10.61
C ARG A 101 13.75 -2.55 -10.69
N ASN A 102 12.47 -2.87 -10.92
CA ASN A 102 12.01 -4.25 -11.06
C ASN A 102 12.65 -4.91 -12.28
N TYR A 103 12.69 -4.20 -13.41
CA TYR A 103 13.34 -4.66 -14.62
C TYR A 103 14.83 -4.96 -14.40
N GLY A 104 15.58 -4.00 -13.84
CA GLY A 104 17.00 -4.19 -13.52
C GLY A 104 17.25 -5.35 -12.55
N THR A 105 16.41 -5.50 -11.52
CA THR A 105 16.51 -6.61 -10.57
C THR A 105 16.33 -7.97 -11.26
N LYS A 106 15.40 -8.07 -12.20
CA LYS A 106 15.16 -9.30 -12.97
C LYS A 106 16.30 -9.60 -13.93
N LEU A 107 16.86 -8.60 -14.61
CA LEU A 107 18.06 -8.76 -15.44
C LEU A 107 19.24 -9.31 -14.63
N VAL A 108 19.53 -8.70 -13.47
CA VAL A 108 20.59 -9.18 -12.57
C VAL A 108 20.34 -10.63 -12.15
N ALA A 109 19.11 -10.98 -11.77
CA ALA A 109 18.76 -12.35 -11.41
C ALA A 109 19.04 -13.35 -12.57
N MET A 110 18.82 -12.95 -13.82
CA MET A 110 19.15 -13.78 -14.99
C MET A 110 20.67 -13.94 -15.18
N THR A 111 21.47 -12.88 -14.96
CA THR A 111 22.94 -12.98 -15.04
C THR A 111 23.55 -13.92 -13.99
N LEU A 112 22.85 -14.12 -12.87
CA LEU A 112 23.26 -14.98 -11.76
C LEU A 112 22.73 -16.42 -11.87
N ASN A 113 21.80 -16.69 -12.80
CA ASN A 113 21.16 -18.00 -12.92
C ASN A 113 22.09 -19.05 -13.53
N THR A 114 22.76 -19.84 -12.68
CA THR A 114 23.74 -20.85 -13.09
C THR A 114 23.17 -22.02 -13.89
N LYS A 115 21.84 -22.11 -14.05
CA LYS A 115 21.20 -23.03 -15.02
C LYS A 115 21.67 -22.78 -16.46
N TYR A 116 22.06 -21.55 -16.79
CA TYR A 116 22.49 -21.16 -18.14
C TYR A 116 24.02 -20.99 -18.26
N PRO A 117 24.63 -21.35 -19.41
CA PRO A 117 26.05 -21.13 -19.69
C PRO A 117 26.51 -19.70 -19.45
N ILE A 118 27.77 -19.54 -19.03
CA ILE A 118 28.39 -18.23 -18.75
C ILE A 118 28.36 -17.31 -19.99
N SER A 119 28.56 -17.87 -21.18
CA SER A 119 28.51 -17.13 -22.45
C SER A 119 27.18 -16.41 -22.63
N LEU A 120 26.04 -17.10 -22.45
CA LEU A 120 24.71 -16.49 -22.57
C LEU A 120 24.47 -15.44 -21.48
N ARG A 121 24.90 -15.67 -20.25
CA ARG A 121 24.73 -14.73 -19.13
C ARG A 121 25.53 -13.43 -19.29
N LYS A 122 26.65 -13.47 -20.01
CA LYS A 122 27.45 -12.27 -20.32
C LYS A 122 26.79 -11.32 -21.32
N HIS A 123 25.85 -11.79 -22.16
CA HIS A 123 25.11 -10.92 -23.10
C HIS A 123 24.05 -10.05 -22.42
N LEU A 124 23.70 -10.36 -21.16
CA LEU A 124 22.71 -9.64 -20.36
C LEU A 124 23.35 -8.64 -19.37
N LYS A 125 24.68 -8.59 -19.32
CA LYS A 125 25.45 -7.59 -18.57
C LYS A 125 25.72 -6.38 -19.46
#